data_AF-A0A848VI06-F1
#
_entry.id   AF-A0A848VI06-F1
#
_cell.length_a   1.000
_cell.length_b   1.000
_cell.length_c   1.000
_cell.angle_alpha   90.00
_cell.angle_beta   90.00
_cell.angle_gamma   90.00
#
_symmetry.space_group_name_H-M   'P 1'
#
loop_
_entity.id
_entity.type
_entity.pdbx_description
1 polymer ?
#
loop_
_entity_poly.entity_id
_entity_poly.type
_entity_poly.pdbx_seq_one_letter_code
_entity_poly.pdbx_strand_id
1 'polypeptide(L)' 'MTRADLLSITPEGLYCAAGDFHVDPWRPVPRAIITHAHSDHARPGSQAYLTASDGTALVEART' A
#
# COMPACT_ATOMS: atom_id res chain seq x y z
N MET A 1 9.03 4.27 27.95
CA MET A 1 8.16 3.47 27.08
C MET A 1 8.86 3.31 25.74
N THR A 2 9.11 2.09 25.29
CA THR A 2 9.58 1.86 23.92
C THR A 2 8.42 2.22 22.98
N ARG A 3 8.67 3.11 22.02
CA ARG A 3 7.68 3.47 21.00
C ARG A 3 7.41 2.21 20.18
N ALA A 4 6.15 1.78 20.10
CA ALA A 4 5.77 0.69 19.21
C ALA A 4 6.17 1.04 17.77
N ASP A 5 6.61 0.04 17.00
CA ASP A 5 6.98 0.25 15.61
C ASP A 5 5.77 0.74 14.82
N LEU A 6 6.00 1.73 13.95
CA LEU A 6 4.94 2.33 13.13
C LEU A 6 4.41 1.33 12.10
N LEU A 7 5.28 0.44 11.61
CA LEU A 7 4.97 -0.57 10.61
C LEU A 7 5.26 -1.96 11.18
N SER A 8 4.38 -2.91 10.90
CA SER A 8 4.61 -4.33 11.13
C SER A 8 4.56 -5.10 9.82
N ILE A 9 5.29 -6.22 9.75
CA ILE A 9 5.23 -7.12 8.60
C ILE A 9 4.07 -8.08 8.81
N THR A 10 3.19 -8.18 7.81
CA THR A 10 2.12 -9.18 7.70
C THR A 10 2.32 -9.99 6.41
N PRO A 11 1.56 -11.07 6.18
CA PRO A 11 1.59 -11.79 4.90
C PRO A 11 1.26 -10.92 3.68
N GLU A 12 0.51 -9.83 3.89
CA GLU A 12 0.13 -8.85 2.88
C GLU A 12 1.18 -7.75 2.68
N GLY A 13 2.18 -7.61 3.56
CA GLY A 13 3.26 -6.63 3.43
C GLY A 13 3.42 -5.72 4.66
N LEU A 14 3.77 -4.44 4.44
CA LEU A 14 3.99 -3.47 5.51
C LEU A 14 2.67 -2.85 5.97
N TYR A 15 2.20 -3.19 7.17
CA TYR A 15 0.95 -2.70 7.75
C TYR A 15 1.18 -1.55 8.73
N CYS A 16 0.37 -0.50 8.62
CA CYS A 16 0.32 0.61 9.57
C CYS A 16 -1.00 0.58 10.35
N ALA A 17 -0.95 0.19 11.62
CA ALA A 17 -2.15 0.13 12.48
C ALA A 17 -2.76 1.51 12.75
N ALA A 18 -1.94 2.57 12.81
CA ALA A 18 -2.42 3.92 13.09
C ALA A 18 -3.27 4.50 11.94
N GLY A 19 -3.00 4.08 10.70
CA GLY A 19 -3.71 4.54 9.51
C GLY A 19 -4.64 3.50 8.89
N ASP A 20 -4.59 2.26 9.38
CA ASP A 20 -5.28 1.09 8.86
C ASP A 20 -5.13 0.93 7.34
N PHE A 21 -3.88 0.77 6.91
CA PHE A 21 -3.51 0.55 5.50
C PHE A 21 -2.23 -0.28 5.39
N HIS A 22 -2.00 -0.81 4.19
CA HIS A 22 -0.70 -1.39 3.81
C HIS A 22 0.03 -0.49 2.82
N VAL A 23 1.35 -0.40 2.96
CA VAL A 23 2.24 0.26 1.99
C VAL A 23 2.77 -0.79 1.03
N ASP A 24 2.59 -0.55 -0.27
CA ASP A 24 3.05 -1.43 -1.36
C ASP A 24 2.81 -2.92 -1.09
N PRO A 25 1.54 -3.31 -0.88
CA PRO A 25 1.23 -4.65 -0.40
C PRO A 25 1.58 -5.73 -1.41
N TRP A 26 2.00 -6.89 -0.90
CA TRP A 26 2.32 -8.08 -1.68
C TRP A 26 1.07 -8.86 -2.11
N ARG A 27 -0.06 -8.61 -1.45
CA ARG A 27 -1.38 -9.25 -1.68
C ARG A 27 -2.50 -8.20 -1.66
N PRO A 28 -3.68 -8.48 -2.24
CA PRO A 28 -4.85 -7.63 -2.12
C PRO A 28 -5.21 -7.28 -0.67
N VAL A 29 -5.53 -6.01 -0.41
CA VAL A 29 -5.89 -5.48 0.93
C VAL A 29 -7.07 -4.50 0.84
N PRO A 30 -7.71 -4.14 1.97
CA PRO A 30 -8.74 -3.10 1.95
C PRO A 30 -8.22 -1.73 1.49
N ARG A 31 -7.03 -1.30 1.95
CA ARG A 31 -6.47 0.03 1.66
C ARG A 31 -4.97 -0.08 1.36
N ALA A 32 -4.61 0.15 0.10
CA ALA A 32 -3.22 0.15 -0.36
C ALA A 32 -2.73 1.59 -0.56
N ILE A 33 -1.61 1.93 0.07
CA ILE A 33 -0.81 3.10 -0.32
C ILE A 33 0.26 2.63 -1.30
N ILE A 34 0.24 3.16 -2.51
CA ILE A 34 1.21 2.85 -3.55
C ILE A 34 2.23 3.99 -3.63
N THR A 35 3.48 3.68 -3.29
CA THR A 35 4.57 4.67 -3.25
C THR A 35 4.98 5.12 -4.64
N HIS A 36 5.00 4.20 -5.61
CA HIS A 36 5.27 4.47 -7.01
C HIS A 36 4.78 3.31 -7.91
N ALA A 37 4.59 3.59 -9.20
CA ALA A 37 3.90 2.69 -10.12
C ALA A 37 4.81 1.66 -10.81
N HIS A 38 5.74 1.05 -10.08
CA HIS A 38 6.42 -0.14 -10.58
C HIS A 38 5.58 -1.41 -10.36
N SER A 39 5.76 -2.42 -11.21
CA SER A 39 4.91 -3.62 -11.24
C SER A 39 5.02 -4.49 -9.98
N ASP A 40 6.10 -4.36 -9.23
CA ASP A 40 6.30 -5.05 -7.95
C ASP A 40 5.49 -4.41 -6.81
N HIS A 41 5.12 -3.12 -6.92
CA HIS A 41 4.34 -2.35 -5.94
C HIS A 41 2.86 -2.19 -6.35
N ALA A 42 2.60 -1.63 -7.55
CA ALA A 42 1.27 -1.34 -8.05
C ALA A 42 0.61 -2.59 -8.65
N ARG A 43 -0.06 -3.37 -7.78
CA ARG A 43 -0.71 -4.63 -8.14
C ARG A 43 -2.25 -4.52 -8.03
N PRO A 44 -3.00 -5.16 -8.93
CA PRO A 44 -4.46 -5.13 -8.90
C PRO A 44 -5.04 -5.99 -7.77
N GLY A 45 -6.27 -5.67 -7.38
CA GLY A 45 -7.11 -6.48 -6.48
C GLY A 45 -7.40 -5.90 -5.09
N SER A 46 -6.73 -4.83 -4.66
CA SER A 46 -7.09 -4.12 -3.41
C SER A 46 -8.39 -3.33 -3.57
N GLN A 47 -9.11 -3.06 -2.48
CA GLN A 47 -10.41 -2.39 -2.55
C GLN A 47 -10.29 -0.88 -2.77
N ALA A 48 -9.23 -0.26 -2.24
CA ALA A 48 -8.95 1.16 -2.39
C ALA A 48 -7.44 1.41 -2.52
N TYR A 49 -7.10 2.39 -3.36
CA TYR A 49 -5.73 2.79 -3.65
C TYR A 49 -5.54 4.28 -3.35
N LEU A 50 -4.47 4.60 -2.64
CA LEU A 50 -3.98 5.96 -2.46
C LEU A 50 -2.58 6.07 -3.06
N THR A 51 -2.34 7.14 -3.81
CA THR A 51 -1.03 7.43 -4.39
C THR A 51 -0.84 8.94 -4.53
N ALA A 52 0.37 9.39 -4.86
CA ALA A 52 0.62 10.79 -5.18
C ALA A 52 -0.14 11.19 -6.47
N SER A 53 -0.68 12.42 -6.52
CA SER A 53 -1.49 12.89 -7.64
C SER A 53 -0.80 12.77 -9.00
N ASP A 54 0.52 13.01 -9.06
CA ASP A 54 1.32 12.88 -10.29
C ASP A 54 1.41 11.42 -10.78
N GLY A 55 1.23 10.45 -9.88
CA GLY A 55 1.29 9.02 -10.17
C GLY A 55 -0.06 8.38 -10.50
N THR A 56 -1.18 9.09 -10.33
CA THR A 56 -2.53 8.52 -10.43
C THR A 56 -2.75 7.76 -11.74
N ALA A 57 -2.45 8.36 -12.89
CA ALA A 57 -2.67 7.72 -14.19
C ALA A 57 -1.88 6.40 -14.37
N LEU A 58 -0.67 6.32 -13.81
CA LEU A 58 0.15 5.10 -13.89
C LEU A 58 -0.30 4.03 -12.89
N VAL A 59 -0.77 4.42 -11.72
CA VAL A 59 -1.32 3.48 -10.73
C VAL A 59 -2.64 2.90 -11.25
N GLU A 60 -3.56 3.73 -11.75
CA GLU A 60 -4.82 3.28 -12.36
C GLU A 60 -4.60 2.30 -13.51
N ALA A 61 -3.57 2.50 -14.34
CA ALA A 61 -3.25 1.60 -15.44
C ALA A 61 -2.72 0.22 -14.98
N ARG A 62 -2.36 0.06 -13.69
CA ARG A 62 -1.69 -1.14 -13.14
C ARG A 62 -2.49 -1.85 -12.05
N THR A 63 -3.52 -1.22 -11.51
CA THR A 63 -4.31 -1.71 -10.36
C THR A 63 -5.76 -2.00 -10.70
#